data_AF-A0A2G0V9K5-F1
#
_entry.id   AF-A0A2G0V9K5-F1
#
_cell.length_a   1.000
_cell.length_b   1.000
_cell.length_c   1.000
_cell.angle_alpha   90.00
_cell.angle_beta   90.00
_cell.angle_gamma   90.00
#
_symmetry.space_group_name_H-M   'P 1'
#
loop_
_entity.id
_entity.type
_entity.pdbx_description
1 polymer ?
#
loop_
_entity_poly.entity_id
_entity_poly.type
_entity_poly.pdbx_seq_one_letter_code
_entity_poly.pdbx_strand_id
1 'polypeptide(L)'
;MANENTTEATKWERYDLARNRLNIMIGHYSELIRGEEQNTTPDAKKIRAWEGLQDELADRDAVLSVDDLEAVELINVAYGPAVSAIMKVNT
;
A
#
# COMPACT_ATOMS: atom_id res chain seq x y z
N MET A 1 34.83 -3.47 8.64
CA MET A 1 33.88 -3.77 7.55
C MET A 1 32.47 -4.01 8.13
N ALA A 2 31.93 -3.04 8.88
CA ALA A 2 30.64 -3.20 9.60
C ALA A 2 29.56 -2.17 9.18
N ASN A 3 29.84 -1.33 8.18
CA ASN A 3 28.92 -0.24 7.80
C ASN A 3 28.08 -0.55 6.56
N GLU A 4 28.59 -1.25 5.55
CA GLU A 4 27.83 -1.56 4.32
C GLU A 4 26.68 -2.54 4.58
N ASN A 5 26.92 -3.57 5.40
CA ASN A 5 25.92 -4.61 5.67
C ASN A 5 24.71 -4.07 6.48
N THR A 6 24.96 -3.10 7.36
CA THR A 6 23.91 -2.42 8.15
C THR A 6 23.09 -1.48 7.27
N THR A 7 23.73 -0.78 6.32
CA THR A 7 23.02 0.10 5.38
C THR A 7 22.14 -0.69 4.41
N GLU A 8 22.62 -1.81 3.87
CA GLU A 8 21.82 -2.68 3.01
C GLU A 8 20.63 -3.31 3.75
N ALA A 9 20.83 -3.79 4.98
CA ALA A 9 19.72 -4.30 5.81
C ALA A 9 18.63 -3.24 6.01
N THR A 10 19.00 -2.00 6.31
CA THR A 10 18.04 -0.89 6.46
C THR A 10 17.30 -0.55 5.15
N LYS A 11 17.93 -0.73 3.98
CA LYS A 11 17.24 -0.53 2.69
C LYS A 11 16.15 -1.56 2.50
N TRP A 12 16.47 -2.84 2.70
CA TRP A 12 15.51 -3.94 2.59
C TRP A 12 14.34 -3.78 3.58
N GLU A 13 14.62 -3.42 4.82
CA GLU A 13 13.57 -3.17 5.83
C GLU A 13 12.60 -2.06 5.40
N ARG A 14 13.11 -0.96 4.83
CA ARG A 14 12.27 0.14 4.35
C ARG A 14 11.47 -0.24 3.13
N TYR A 15 12.07 -0.99 2.21
CA TYR A 15 11.42 -1.50 1.02
C TYR A 15 10.29 -2.48 1.40
N ASP A 16 10.55 -3.44 2.28
CA ASP A 16 9.55 -4.40 2.74
C ASP A 16 8.39 -3.70 3.44
N LEU A 17 8.69 -2.65 4.23
CA LEU A 17 7.66 -1.82 4.86
C LEU A 17 6.81 -1.07 3.82
N ALA A 18 7.43 -0.48 2.80
CA ALA A 18 6.74 0.22 1.72
C ALA A 18 5.83 -0.75 0.94
N ARG A 19 6.36 -1.91 0.57
CA ARG A 19 5.63 -2.97 -0.12
C ARG A 19 4.44 -3.49 0.68
N ASN A 20 4.64 -3.74 1.98
CA ASN A 20 3.56 -4.15 2.87
C ASN A 20 2.45 -3.10 2.93
N ARG A 21 2.81 -1.82 3.01
CA ARG A 21 1.83 -0.72 3.01
C ARG A 21 1.00 -0.67 1.73
N LEU A 22 1.62 -0.85 0.55
CA LEU A 22 0.90 -0.96 -0.72
C LEU A 22 -0.09 -2.13 -0.71
N ASN A 23 0.38 -3.32 -0.30
CA ASN A 23 -0.47 -4.52 -0.24
C ASN A 23 -1.66 -4.37 0.71
N ILE A 24 -1.48 -3.73 1.87
CA ILE A 24 -2.59 -3.48 2.80
C ILE A 24 -3.60 -2.51 2.18
N MET A 25 -3.13 -1.45 1.51
CA MET A 25 -4.03 -0.49 0.85
C MET A 25 -4.80 -1.13 -0.31
N ILE A 26 -4.14 -1.97 -1.12
CA ILE A 26 -4.79 -2.76 -2.19
C ILE A 26 -5.89 -3.64 -1.60
N GLY A 27 -5.58 -4.41 -0.56
CA GLY A 27 -6.55 -5.26 0.13
C GLY A 27 -7.71 -4.47 0.74
N HIS A 28 -7.44 -3.28 1.29
CA HIS A 28 -8.47 -2.40 1.82
C HIS A 28 -9.47 -1.97 0.73
N TYR A 29 -8.98 -1.55 -0.44
CA TYR A 29 -9.88 -1.20 -1.55
C TYR A 29 -10.65 -2.43 -2.09
N SER A 30 -10.05 -3.62 -2.12
CA SER A 30 -10.79 -4.85 -2.44
C SER A 30 -11.98 -5.08 -1.51
N GLU A 31 -11.78 -4.91 -0.20
CA GLU A 31 -12.87 -5.09 0.78
C GLU A 31 -13.93 -3.99 0.68
N LEU A 32 -13.54 -2.73 0.39
CA LEU A 32 -14.50 -1.65 0.14
C LEU A 32 -15.36 -1.91 -1.10
N ILE A 33 -14.73 -2.31 -2.22
CA ILE A 33 -15.41 -2.66 -3.46
C ILE A 33 -16.39 -3.80 -3.19
N ARG A 34 -15.90 -4.91 -2.62
CA ARG A 34 -16.71 -6.07 -2.29
C ARG A 34 -17.88 -5.72 -1.37
N GLY A 35 -17.67 -4.84 -0.40
CA GLY A 35 -18.72 -4.38 0.50
C GLY A 35 -19.81 -3.57 -0.21
N GLU A 36 -19.42 -2.67 -1.12
CA GLU A 36 -20.37 -1.85 -1.88
C GLU A 36 -21.13 -2.65 -2.94
N GLU A 37 -20.48 -3.63 -3.59
CA GLU A 37 -21.13 -4.55 -4.54
C GLU A 37 -22.26 -5.38 -3.92
N GLN A 38 -22.21 -5.58 -2.59
CA GLN A 38 -23.24 -6.32 -1.84
C GLN A 38 -24.45 -5.46 -1.46
N ASN A 39 -24.42 -4.14 -1.68
CA ASN A 39 -25.55 -3.27 -1.40
C ASN A 39 -26.74 -3.58 -2.33
N THR A 40 -27.97 -3.32 -1.86
CA THR A 40 -29.19 -3.45 -2.69
C THR A 40 -29.16 -2.54 -3.93
N THR A 41 -28.43 -1.43 -3.85
CA THR A 41 -28.16 -0.54 -4.97
C THR A 41 -26.71 -0.07 -4.88
N PRO A 42 -25.75 -0.79 -5.50
CA PRO A 42 -24.34 -0.44 -5.46
C PRO A 42 -24.07 0.92 -6.11
N ASP A 43 -23.23 1.73 -5.47
CA ASP A 43 -22.74 2.98 -6.05
C ASP A 43 -21.57 2.71 -7.01
N ALA A 44 -21.92 2.61 -8.31
CA ALA A 44 -20.96 2.39 -9.38
C ALA A 44 -19.85 3.48 -9.46
N LYS A 45 -20.09 4.70 -8.94
CA LYS A 45 -19.05 5.74 -8.94
C LYS A 45 -18.01 5.47 -7.87
N LYS A 46 -18.42 4.97 -6.69
CA LYS A 46 -17.47 4.57 -5.63
C LYS A 46 -16.64 3.39 -6.05
N ILE A 47 -17.27 2.36 -6.62
CA ILE A 47 -16.58 1.17 -7.11
C ILE A 47 -15.49 1.57 -8.10
N ARG A 48 -15.82 2.34 -9.15
CA ARG A 48 -14.81 2.80 -10.12
C ARG A 48 -13.71 3.66 -9.52
N ALA A 49 -14.05 4.51 -8.54
CA ALA A 49 -13.05 5.33 -7.86
C ALA A 49 -12.07 4.48 -7.05
N TRP A 50 -12.56 3.43 -6.38
CA TRP A 50 -11.70 2.51 -5.64
C TRP A 50 -10.92 1.55 -6.54
N GLU A 51 -11.50 1.08 -7.64
CA GLU A 51 -10.78 0.32 -8.67
C GLU A 51 -9.61 1.14 -9.21
N GLY A 52 -9.82 2.42 -9.57
CA GLY A 52 -8.75 3.29 -10.02
C GLY A 52 -7.64 3.48 -8.99
N LEU A 53 -7.99 3.65 -7.71
CA LEU A 53 -7.00 3.74 -6.62
C LEU A 53 -6.26 2.42 -6.40
N GLN A 54 -6.94 1.28 -6.56
CA GLN A 54 -6.33 -0.04 -6.46
C GLN A 54 -5.35 -0.28 -7.60
N ASP A 55 -5.72 0.07 -8.84
CA ASP A 55 -4.86 -0.04 -10.01
C ASP A 55 -3.60 0.84 -9.86
N GLU A 56 -3.76 2.10 -9.43
CA GLU A 56 -2.63 2.99 -9.17
C GLU A 56 -1.65 2.43 -8.12
N LEU A 57 -2.17 1.75 -7.09
CA LEU A 57 -1.34 1.11 -6.07
C LEU A 57 -0.66 -0.15 -6.60
N ALA A 58 -1.35 -0.95 -7.41
CA ALA A 58 -0.79 -2.15 -8.04
C ALA A 58 0.32 -1.79 -9.03
N ASP A 59 0.14 -0.73 -9.82
CA ASP A 59 1.16 -0.20 -10.71
C ASP A 59 2.40 0.25 -9.95
N ARG A 60 2.23 0.91 -8.78
CA ARG A 60 3.33 1.29 -7.90
C ARG A 60 4.05 0.08 -7.31
N ASP A 61 3.33 -0.95 -6.88
CA ASP A 61 3.95 -2.20 -6.38
C ASP A 61 4.76 -2.90 -7.48
N ALA A 62 4.25 -2.92 -8.70
CA ALA A 62 4.87 -3.59 -9.83
C ALA A 62 6.22 -2.99 -10.25
N VAL A 63 6.40 -1.68 -10.04
CA VAL A 63 7.63 -0.95 -10.41
C VAL A 63 8.52 -0.60 -9.21
N LEU A 64 8.10 -0.90 -7.98
CA LEU A 64 8.87 -0.56 -6.78
C LEU A 64 10.18 -1.35 -6.74
N SER A 65 11.29 -0.63 -6.56
CA SER A 65 12.63 -1.21 -6.44
C SER A 65 13.23 -0.92 -5.06
N VAL A 66 13.99 -1.87 -4.53
CA VAL A 66 14.77 -1.69 -3.29
C VAL A 66 15.84 -0.59 -3.41
N ASP A 67 16.32 -0.35 -4.64
CA ASP A 67 17.33 0.67 -4.92
C ASP A 67 16.74 2.07 -5.07
N ASP A 68 15.43 2.19 -5.28
CA ASP A 68 14.73 3.47 -5.36
C ASP A 68 14.29 3.94 -3.97
N LEU A 69 15.27 4.39 -3.18
CA LEU A 69 15.04 4.82 -1.81
C LEU A 69 14.10 6.03 -1.69
N GLU A 70 14.02 6.85 -2.73
CA GLU A 70 13.10 8.00 -2.77
C GLU A 70 11.66 7.52 -2.91
N ALA A 71 11.39 6.62 -3.87
CA ALA A 71 10.05 6.04 -4.02
C ALA A 71 9.63 5.24 -2.77
N VAL A 72 10.55 4.46 -2.20
CA VAL A 72 10.32 3.70 -0.95
C VAL A 72 9.92 4.64 0.18
N GLU A 73 10.64 5.74 0.39
CA GLU A 73 10.34 6.69 1.46
C GLU A 73 9.01 7.43 1.21
N LEU A 74 8.74 7.82 -0.04
CA LEU A 74 7.48 8.47 -0.42
C LEU A 74 6.27 7.58 -0.10
N ILE A 75 6.31 6.28 -0.45
CA ILE A 75 5.26 5.32 -0.12
C ILE A 75 5.12 5.18 1.40
N ASN A 76 6.24 5.09 2.10
CA ASN A 76 6.27 4.93 3.55
C ASN A 76 5.59 6.12 4.28
N VAL A 77 5.87 7.34 3.84
CA VAL A 77 5.26 8.56 4.37
C VAL A 77 3.79 8.67 3.96
N ALA A 78 3.47 8.44 2.69
CA ALA A 78 2.12 8.63 2.16
C ALA A 78 1.10 7.67 2.77
N TYR A 79 1.46 6.39 2.94
CA TYR A 79 0.51 5.35 3.32
C TYR A 79 0.66 4.88 4.77
N GLY A 80 1.75 5.21 5.46
CA GLY A 80 1.98 4.82 6.84
C GLY A 80 0.83 5.15 7.81
N PRO A 81 0.30 6.39 7.81
CA PRO A 81 -0.84 6.76 8.65
C PRO A 81 -2.13 6.00 8.30
N ALA A 82 -2.43 5.86 7.00
CA ALA A 82 -3.64 5.19 6.53
C ALA A 82 -3.64 3.70 6.89
N VAL A 83 -2.53 3.01 6.64
CA VAL A 83 -2.34 1.59 7.01
C VAL A 83 -2.45 1.39 8.51
N SER A 84 -1.85 2.29 9.31
CA SER A 84 -1.97 2.24 10.77
C SER A 84 -3.42 2.41 11.24
N ALA A 85 -4.22 3.23 10.56
CA ALA A 85 -5.64 3.38 10.85
C ALA A 85 -6.44 2.12 10.49
N ILE A 86 -6.20 1.54 9.31
CA ILE A 86 -6.86 0.31 8.84
C ILE A 86 -6.57 -0.85 9.81
N MET A 87 -5.31 -1.04 10.21
CA MET A 87 -4.94 -2.13 11.11
C MET A 87 -5.58 -2.01 12.50
N LYS A 88 -5.75 -0.80 13.03
CA LYS A 88 -6.41 -0.57 14.33
C LYS A 88 -7.91 -0.83 14.31
N VAL A 89 -8.56 -0.71 13.16
CA VAL A 89 -9.99 -1.00 13.00
C VAL A 89 -10.26 -2.51 12.98
N ASN A 90 -9.26 -3.31 12.60
CA ASN A 90 -9.36 -4.76 12.45
C ASN A 90 -8.82 -5.56 13.66
N THR A 91 -8.42 -4.89 14.74
CA THR A 91 -7.95 -5.48 16.02
C THR A 91 -8.95 -5.21 17.13
#